data_AF-A0A3D4EVG0-F1
#
_entry.id   AF-A0A3D4EVG0-F1
#
_cell.length_a   1.000
_cell.length_b   1.000
_cell.length_c   1.000
_cell.angle_alpha   90.00
_cell.angle_beta   90.00
_cell.angle_gamma   90.00
#
_symmetry.space_group_name_H-M   'P 1'
#
loop_
_entity.id
_entity.type
_entity.pdbx_description
1 polymer ?
#
loop_
_entity_poly.entity_id
_entity_poly.type
_entity_poly.pdbx_seq_one_letter_code
_entity_poly.pdbx_strand_id
1 'polypeptide(L)'
;MAKKFKEMSLGQRIFRIAAGFEIAVVCLSLLFLLTFFGTIEQRWFGLWTTIHKYFDYNSVFVLPTRGDGKVIFPPLPGAYWVIVVLSINMFLGGIVRARKGWRKAGVLVSHFAILFMLVAGAVSSVYKEEGNMRVLQGEKSDYAQKLFKHDIEVFAFDE
;
A
#
# COMPACT_ATOMS: atom_id res chain seq x y z
N MET A 1 -6.37 -44.69 21.23
CA MET A 1 -5.67 -43.46 21.65
C MET A 1 -6.38 -42.25 21.07
N ALA A 2 -7.21 -41.56 21.85
CA ALA A 2 -7.79 -40.28 21.44
C ALA A 2 -6.65 -39.24 21.36
N LYS A 3 -6.41 -38.66 20.18
CA LYS A 3 -5.50 -37.52 20.02
C LYS A 3 -6.04 -36.40 20.92
N LYS A 4 -5.33 -36.13 22.03
CA LYS A 4 -5.59 -35.02 22.94
C LYS A 4 -5.48 -33.74 22.10
N PHE A 5 -6.61 -33.17 21.68
CA PHE A 5 -6.62 -31.84 21.07
C PHE A 5 -6.09 -30.89 22.15
N LYS A 6 -4.82 -30.49 22.03
CA LYS A 6 -4.23 -29.47 22.88
C LYS A 6 -5.11 -28.24 22.75
N GLU A 7 -5.80 -27.87 23.81
CA GLU A 7 -6.59 -26.63 23.82
C GLU A 7 -5.61 -25.47 23.57
N MET A 8 -5.66 -24.94 22.35
CA MET A 8 -4.83 -23.82 21.98
C MET A 8 -5.34 -22.60 22.74
N SER A 9 -4.42 -21.92 23.44
CA SER A 9 -4.67 -20.62 24.04
C SER A 9 -5.24 -19.66 22.98
N LEU A 10 -6.11 -18.74 23.40
CA LEU A 10 -6.72 -17.72 22.55
C LEU A 10 -5.68 -16.99 21.69
N GLY A 11 -4.52 -16.66 22.27
CA GLY A 11 -3.40 -16.04 21.56
C GLY A 11 -2.78 -16.94 20.47
N GLN A 12 -2.67 -18.24 20.73
CA GLN A 12 -2.18 -19.20 19.74
C GLN A 12 -3.15 -19.37 18.56
N ARG A 13 -4.46 -19.28 18.82
CA ARG A 13 -5.48 -19.32 17.76
C ARG A 13 -5.39 -18.08 16.87
N ILE A 14 -5.38 -16.89 17.47
CA ILE A 14 -5.26 -15.61 16.76
C ILE A 14 -3.98 -15.59 15.92
N PHE A 15 -2.85 -15.97 16.50
CA PHE A 15 -1.58 -16.02 15.79
C PHE A 15 -1.57 -16.99 14.60
N ARG A 16 -2.23 -18.15 14.74
CA ARG A 16 -2.32 -19.14 13.66
C ARG A 16 -3.18 -18.65 12.49
N ILE A 17 -4.26 -17.93 12.80
CA ILE A 17 -5.13 -17.28 11.81
C ILE A 17 -4.37 -16.12 11.14
N ALA A 18 -3.74 -15.27 11.93
CA ALA A 18 -2.96 -14.13 11.45
C ALA A 18 -1.79 -14.53 10.54
N ALA A 19 -1.20 -15.71 10.75
CA ALA A 19 -0.15 -16.28 9.89
C ALA A 19 -0.71 -17.14 8.73
N GLY A 20 -2.03 -17.24 8.58
CA GLY A 20 -2.73 -18.09 7.62
C GLY A 20 -2.56 -17.65 6.17
N PHE A 21 -2.59 -18.60 5.23
CA PHE A 21 -2.51 -18.28 3.80
C PHE A 21 -3.81 -17.65 3.30
N GLU A 22 -4.93 -17.92 3.97
CA GLU A 22 -6.24 -17.39 3.62
C GLU A 22 -6.24 -15.85 3.64
N ILE A 23 -5.64 -15.25 4.69
CA ILE A 23 -5.51 -13.79 4.81
C ILE A 23 -4.64 -13.22 3.69
N ALA A 24 -3.52 -13.88 3.37
CA ALA A 24 -2.64 -13.44 2.29
C ALA A 24 -3.38 -13.38 0.96
N VAL A 25 -4.13 -14.43 0.62
CA VAL A 25 -4.90 -14.52 -0.63
C VAL A 25 -5.96 -13.43 -0.68
N VAL A 26 -6.74 -13.26 0.40
CA VAL A 26 -7.77 -12.21 0.47
C VAL A 26 -7.14 -10.82 0.29
N CYS A 27 -6.03 -10.53 0.97
CA CYS A 27 -5.34 -9.24 0.84
C CYS A 27 -4.82 -9.02 -0.58
N LEU A 28 -4.19 -10.03 -1.20
CA LEU A 28 -3.68 -9.92 -2.57
C LEU A 28 -4.82 -9.71 -3.58
N SER A 29 -5.96 -10.40 -3.42
CA SER A 29 -7.15 -10.19 -4.25
C SER A 29 -7.73 -8.78 -4.07
N LEU A 30 -7.77 -8.27 -2.83
CA LEU A 30 -8.21 -6.90 -2.55
C LEU A 30 -7.26 -5.87 -3.19
N LEU A 31 -5.94 -6.04 -3.06
CA LEU A 31 -4.95 -5.16 -3.68
C LEU A 31 -5.04 -5.18 -5.21
N PHE A 32 -5.32 -6.34 -5.79
CA PHE A 32 -5.60 -6.45 -7.22
C PHE A 32 -6.82 -5.61 -7.61
N LEU A 33 -7.95 -5.77 -6.91
CA LEU A 33 -9.16 -4.99 -7.19
C LEU A 33 -8.96 -3.49 -7.00
N LEU A 34 -8.30 -3.07 -5.92
CA LEU A 34 -8.00 -1.66 -5.65
C LEU A 34 -7.11 -1.05 -6.72
N THR A 35 -6.06 -1.75 -7.13
CA THR A 35 -5.17 -1.29 -8.20
C THR A 35 -5.90 -1.24 -9.55
N PHE A 36 -6.74 -2.24 -9.83
CA PHE A 36 -7.54 -2.31 -11.05
C PHE A 36 -8.54 -1.15 -11.15
N PHE A 37 -9.36 -0.93 -10.12
CA PHE A 37 -10.33 0.16 -10.10
C PHE A 37 -9.66 1.53 -10.04
N GLY A 38 -8.57 1.66 -9.28
CA GLY A 38 -7.73 2.86 -9.29
C GLY A 38 -7.25 3.20 -10.70
N THR A 39 -6.77 2.22 -11.46
CA THR A 39 -6.31 2.44 -12.84
C THR A 39 -7.44 2.89 -13.77
N ILE A 40 -8.67 2.36 -13.59
CA ILE A 40 -9.85 2.82 -14.34
C ILE A 40 -10.19 4.27 -14.00
N GLU A 41 -10.21 4.61 -12.71
CA GLU A 41 -10.53 5.97 -12.24
C GLU A 41 -9.47 7.01 -12.58
N GLN A 42 -8.21 6.60 -12.60
CA GLN A 42 -7.08 7.44 -12.95
C GLN A 42 -7.25 8.08 -14.33
N ARG A 43 -7.96 7.41 -15.25
CA ARG A 43 -8.28 7.96 -16.56
C ARG A 43 -9.09 9.26 -16.47
N TRP A 44 -9.97 9.43 -15.47
CA TRP A 44 -10.93 10.53 -15.43
C TRP A 44 -10.59 11.55 -14.34
N PHE A 45 -10.11 11.08 -13.18
CA PHE A 45 -9.78 11.95 -12.05
C PHE A 45 -8.31 12.39 -12.03
N GLY A 46 -7.44 11.71 -12.77
CA GLY A 46 -6.00 11.93 -12.78
C GLY A 46 -5.24 11.11 -11.72
N LEU A 47 -3.91 11.15 -11.80
CA LEU A 47 -3.02 10.34 -10.97
C LEU A 47 -3.11 10.74 -9.48
N TRP A 48 -2.94 12.02 -9.19
CA TRP A 48 -2.82 12.53 -7.82
C TRP A 48 -4.09 12.22 -6.99
N THR A 49 -5.26 12.55 -7.50
CA THR A 49 -6.56 12.32 -6.84
C THR A 49 -6.82 10.83 -6.61
N THR A 50 -6.50 9.99 -7.59
CA THR A 50 -6.68 8.53 -7.49
C THR A 50 -5.76 7.93 -6.45
N ILE A 51 -4.49 8.35 -6.39
CA ILE A 51 -3.56 7.91 -5.34
C ILE A 51 -4.11 8.29 -3.96
N HIS A 52 -4.52 9.54 -3.77
CA HIS A 52 -5.08 9.97 -2.48
C HIS A 52 -6.38 9.23 -2.10
N LYS A 53 -7.22 8.92 -3.10
CA LYS A 53 -8.46 8.18 -2.87
C LYS A 53 -8.22 6.70 -2.52
N TYR A 54 -7.27 6.02 -3.16
CA TYR A 54 -7.11 4.57 -3.04
C TYR A 54 -5.99 4.14 -2.08
N PHE A 55 -4.90 4.90 -2.00
CA PHE A 55 -3.63 4.49 -1.37
C PHE A 55 -3.23 5.34 -0.16
N ASP A 56 -3.95 6.42 0.14
CA ASP A 56 -3.69 7.25 1.32
C ASP A 56 -4.11 6.53 2.61
N TYR A 57 -3.42 6.83 3.71
CA TYR A 57 -3.71 6.27 5.03
C TYR A 57 -5.07 6.74 5.57
N ASN A 58 -5.50 7.95 5.18
CA ASN A 58 -6.80 8.53 5.53
C ASN A 58 -7.98 7.80 4.88
N SER A 59 -7.74 7.11 3.77
CA SER A 59 -8.78 6.40 3.02
C SER A 59 -9.00 5.01 3.60
N VAL A 60 -9.79 4.90 4.68
CA VAL A 60 -10.10 3.61 5.31
C VAL A 60 -10.99 2.74 4.41
N PHE A 61 -11.96 3.38 3.74
CA PHE A 61 -12.84 2.75 2.76
C PHE A 61 -12.85 3.56 1.48
N VAL A 62 -12.88 2.86 0.36
CA VAL A 62 -12.83 3.41 -0.98
C VAL A 62 -14.05 2.94 -1.76
N LEU A 63 -14.73 3.87 -2.40
CA LEU A 63 -15.86 3.59 -3.29
C LEU A 63 -15.41 3.75 -4.73
N PRO A 64 -15.30 2.65 -5.49
CA PRO A 64 -15.02 2.74 -6.91
C PRO A 64 -16.14 3.43 -7.67
N THR A 65 -15.84 4.57 -8.28
CA THR A 65 -16.77 5.41 -9.03
C THR A 65 -16.33 5.51 -10.48
N ARG A 66 -17.27 5.30 -11.38
CA ARG A 66 -17.16 5.77 -12.76
C ARG A 66 -17.18 7.29 -12.71
N GLY A 67 -16.41 8.00 -13.51
CA GLY A 67 -16.40 9.48 -13.44
C GLY A 67 -17.65 10.18 -13.99
N ASP A 68 -18.76 9.45 -14.19
CA ASP A 68 -20.11 10.04 -14.12
C ASP A 68 -20.59 10.19 -12.65
N GLY A 69 -19.74 9.89 -11.67
CA GLY A 69 -20.04 9.78 -10.25
C GLY A 69 -20.71 8.46 -9.81
N LYS A 70 -21.06 7.58 -10.75
CA LYS A 70 -21.79 6.34 -10.45
C LYS A 70 -20.87 5.29 -9.82
N VAL A 71 -21.28 4.74 -8.68
CA VAL A 71 -20.57 3.65 -8.00
C VAL A 71 -20.61 2.39 -8.87
N ILE A 72 -19.44 1.80 -9.13
CA ILE A 72 -19.28 0.59 -9.95
C ILE A 72 -19.22 -0.66 -9.07
N PHE A 73 -18.68 -0.52 -7.84
CA PHE A 73 -18.38 -1.66 -6.98
C PHE A 73 -18.66 -1.33 -5.50
N PRO A 74 -19.00 -2.32 -4.65
CA PRO A 74 -19.12 -2.13 -3.22
C PRO A 74 -17.89 -1.47 -2.58
N PRO A 75 -18.02 -0.84 -1.39
CA PRO A 75 -16.90 -0.24 -0.70
C PRO A 75 -15.81 -1.29 -0.44
N LEU A 76 -14.60 -0.96 -0.87
CA LEU A 76 -13.39 -1.73 -0.63
C LEU A 76 -12.62 -1.10 0.54
N PRO A 77 -11.88 -1.89 1.34
CA PRO A 77 -10.94 -1.32 2.29
C PRO A 77 -9.81 -0.58 1.55
N GLY A 78 -9.28 0.47 2.15
CA GLY A 78 -8.17 1.24 1.57
C GLY A 78 -6.90 0.42 1.37
N ALA A 79 -6.16 0.70 0.30
CA ALA A 79 -4.98 -0.09 -0.05
C ALA A 79 -3.88 -0.01 1.01
N TYR A 80 -3.70 1.15 1.66
CA TYR A 80 -2.74 1.31 2.75
C TYR A 80 -2.95 0.27 3.86
N TRP A 81 -4.18 0.14 4.34
CA TRP A 81 -4.53 -0.78 5.41
C TRP A 81 -4.41 -2.24 4.98
N VAL A 82 -4.78 -2.56 3.73
CA VAL A 82 -4.59 -3.91 3.18
C VAL A 82 -3.11 -4.27 3.09
N ILE A 83 -2.23 -3.33 2.69
CA ILE A 83 -0.77 -3.52 2.67
C ILE A 83 -0.22 -3.78 4.08
N VAL A 84 -0.68 -3.03 5.09
CA VAL A 84 -0.27 -3.22 6.48
C VAL A 84 -0.67 -4.62 6.98
N VAL A 85 -1.92 -5.04 6.75
CA VAL A 85 -2.40 -6.37 7.14
C VAL A 85 -1.62 -7.48 6.43
N LEU A 86 -1.38 -7.33 5.13
CA LEU A 86 -0.58 -8.28 4.34
C LEU A 86 0.86 -8.37 4.86
N SER A 87 1.48 -7.24 5.19
CA SER A 87 2.85 -7.18 5.72
C SER A 87 2.97 -7.93 7.04
N ILE A 88 2.02 -7.70 7.96
CA ILE A 88 1.97 -8.42 9.24
C ILE A 88 1.76 -9.93 8.99
N ASN A 89 0.82 -10.29 8.12
CA ASN A 89 0.56 -11.68 7.78
C ASN A 89 1.80 -12.40 7.22
N MET A 90 2.50 -11.78 6.27
CA MET A 90 3.71 -12.35 5.67
C MET A 90 4.87 -12.43 6.66
N PHE A 91 5.01 -11.45 7.55
CA PHE A 91 6.02 -11.48 8.61
C PHE A 91 5.77 -12.64 9.59
N LEU A 92 4.53 -12.77 10.09
CA LEU A 92 4.14 -13.87 10.99
C LEU A 92 4.23 -15.24 10.28
N GLY A 93 3.77 -15.32 9.04
CA GLY A 93 3.88 -16.52 8.20
C GLY A 93 5.35 -16.93 7.98
N GLY A 94 6.22 -15.96 7.73
CA GLY A 94 7.66 -16.15 7.60
C GLY A 94 8.30 -16.69 8.88
N ILE A 95 7.98 -16.12 10.05
CA ILE A 95 8.52 -16.60 11.33
C ILE A 95 8.10 -18.06 11.62
N VAL A 96 6.84 -18.39 11.36
CA VAL A 96 6.25 -19.69 11.76
C VAL A 96 6.56 -20.80 10.78
N ARG A 97 6.54 -20.51 9.47
CA ARG A 97 6.57 -21.54 8.41
C ARG A 97 7.84 -21.50 7.56
N ALA A 98 8.69 -20.48 7.66
CA ALA A 98 9.92 -20.47 6.88
C ALA A 98 10.83 -21.63 7.30
N ARG A 99 11.11 -22.53 6.35
CA ARG A 99 12.06 -23.61 6.54
C ARG A 99 13.46 -23.04 6.57
N LYS A 100 14.12 -23.13 7.73
CA LYS A 100 15.50 -22.68 7.92
C LYS A 100 16.47 -23.65 7.25
N GLY A 101 17.41 -23.13 6.48
CA GLY A 101 18.47 -23.92 5.84
C GLY A 101 18.99 -23.25 4.57
N TRP A 102 20.29 -23.42 4.31
CA TRP A 102 20.99 -22.83 3.15
C TRP A 102 20.34 -23.17 1.81
N ARG A 103 19.80 -24.38 1.67
CA ARG A 103 19.05 -24.82 0.48
C ARG A 103 17.76 -24.04 0.21
N LYS A 104 17.26 -23.26 1.18
CA LYS A 104 16.03 -22.46 1.10
C LYS A 104 16.28 -20.97 1.29
N ALA A 105 17.55 -20.55 1.26
CA ALA A 105 17.94 -19.15 1.38
C ALA A 105 17.24 -18.26 0.34
N GLY A 106 17.13 -18.71 -0.92
CA GLY A 106 16.42 -17.96 -1.96
C GLY A 106 14.96 -17.64 -1.61
N VAL A 107 14.22 -18.60 -1.04
CA VAL A 107 12.82 -18.39 -0.63
C VAL A 107 12.72 -17.37 0.50
N LEU A 108 13.64 -17.43 1.47
CA LEU A 108 13.74 -16.47 2.57
C LEU A 108 14.06 -15.06 2.06
N VAL A 109 15.00 -14.94 1.12
CA VAL A 109 15.36 -13.66 0.48
C VAL A 109 14.16 -13.08 -0.26
N SER A 110 13.43 -13.87 -1.04
CA SER A 110 12.23 -13.39 -1.76
C SER A 110 11.15 -12.89 -0.80
N HIS A 111 10.87 -13.62 0.29
CA HIS A 111 9.88 -13.19 1.28
C HIS A 111 10.32 -11.91 2.00
N PHE A 112 11.61 -11.81 2.34
CA PHE A 112 12.15 -10.60 2.93
C PHE A 112 12.09 -9.41 1.96
N ALA A 113 12.41 -9.63 0.68
CA ALA A 113 12.38 -8.60 -0.35
C ALA A 113 10.96 -8.04 -0.56
N ILE A 114 9.95 -8.90 -0.70
CA ILE A 114 8.57 -8.42 -0.87
C ILE A 114 8.04 -7.74 0.41
N LEU A 115 8.36 -8.28 1.59
CA LEU A 115 8.00 -7.64 2.85
C LEU A 115 8.66 -6.25 2.97
N PHE A 116 9.93 -6.15 2.61
CA PHE A 116 10.67 -4.90 2.58
C PHE A 116 10.05 -3.90 1.59
N MET A 117 9.68 -4.33 0.38
CA MET A 117 9.01 -3.47 -0.59
C MET A 117 7.65 -2.94 -0.08
N LEU A 118 6.85 -3.79 0.58
CA LEU A 118 5.56 -3.38 1.15
C LEU A 118 5.74 -2.34 2.26
N VAL A 119 6.69 -2.56 3.18
CA VAL A 119 7.01 -1.62 4.25
C VAL A 119 7.57 -0.31 3.68
N ALA A 120 8.50 -0.38 2.73
CA ALA A 120 9.06 0.78 2.06
C ALA A 120 7.97 1.59 1.34
N GLY A 121 7.00 0.92 0.70
CA GLY A 121 5.85 1.56 0.08
C GLY A 121 4.97 2.31 1.09
N ALA A 122 4.66 1.68 2.23
CA ALA A 122 3.87 2.31 3.31
C ALA A 122 4.60 3.49 3.99
N VAL A 123 5.92 3.40 4.14
CA VAL A 123 6.72 4.54 4.64
C VAL A 123 6.75 5.64 3.59
N SER A 124 6.98 5.30 2.31
CA SER A 124 6.99 6.25 1.22
C SER A 124 5.65 6.99 1.10
N SER A 125 4.51 6.34 1.30
CA SER A 125 3.21 7.03 1.22
C SER A 125 3.02 8.11 2.29
N VAL A 126 3.70 8.00 3.44
CA VAL A 126 3.59 8.97 4.54
C VAL A 126 4.63 10.09 4.42
N TYR A 127 5.85 9.75 3.99
CA TYR A 127 6.99 10.68 4.02
C TYR A 127 7.41 11.24 2.65
N LYS A 128 6.86 10.72 1.54
CA LYS A 128 7.24 11.19 0.20
C LYS A 128 6.71 12.59 -0.03
N GLU A 129 7.62 13.48 -0.42
CA GLU A 129 7.26 14.75 -1.02
C GLU A 129 7.36 14.66 -2.53
N GLU A 130 6.33 15.12 -3.24
CA GLU A 130 6.31 15.19 -4.70
C GLU A 130 6.23 16.65 -5.13
N GLY A 131 6.93 16.99 -6.22
CA GLY A 131 6.91 18.32 -6.83
C GLY A 131 7.00 18.19 -8.36
N ASN A 132 6.44 19.16 -9.06
CA ASN A 132 6.57 19.30 -10.50
C ASN A 132 7.74 20.24 -10.81
N MET A 133 8.72 19.74 -11.56
CA MET A 133 9.79 20.55 -12.14
C MET A 133 9.57 20.60 -13.65
N ARG A 134 9.28 21.79 -14.17
CA ARG A 134 9.13 22.00 -15.62
C ARG A 134 10.49 22.38 -16.20
N VAL A 135 10.96 21.61 -17.17
CA VAL A 135 12.21 21.89 -17.91
C VAL A 135 11.93 21.76 -19.40
N LEU A 136 12.08 22.84 -20.16
CA LEU A 136 11.95 22.78 -21.62
C LEU A 136 13.27 22.40 -22.28
N GLN A 137 13.21 22.01 -23.56
CA GLN A 137 14.39 21.58 -24.30
C GLN A 137 15.41 22.71 -24.41
N GLY A 138 16.61 22.50 -23.85
CA GLY A 138 17.68 23.50 -23.80
C GLY A 138 17.70 24.37 -22.54
N GLU A 139 16.68 24.27 -21.68
CA GLU A 139 16.62 25.00 -20.41
C GLU A 139 17.24 24.21 -19.25
N LYS A 140 17.54 24.94 -18.16
CA LYS A 140 17.90 24.38 -16.85
C LYS A 140 16.92 24.94 -15.81
N SER A 141 16.52 24.10 -14.87
CA SER A 141 15.71 24.50 -13.71
C SER A 141 16.34 23.95 -12.44
N ASP A 142 16.30 24.73 -11.37
CA ASP A 142 16.82 24.41 -10.04
C ASP A 142 15.72 24.38 -8.96
N TYR A 143 14.45 24.57 -9.33
CA TYR A 143 13.33 24.54 -8.41
C TYR A 143 12.20 23.60 -8.85
N ALA A 144 11.47 23.06 -7.86
CA ALA A 144 10.30 22.22 -8.08
C ALA A 144 9.11 22.82 -7.31
N GLN A 145 7.93 22.81 -7.94
CA GLN A 145 6.71 23.41 -7.38
C GLN A 145 5.72 22.34 -6.96
N LYS A 146 5.05 22.53 -5.81
CA LYS A 146 3.96 21.66 -5.38
C LYS A 146 2.63 22.21 -5.88
N LEU A 147 2.07 21.56 -6.90
CA LEU A 147 0.85 22.04 -7.58
C LEU A 147 -0.38 22.13 -6.65
N PHE A 148 -0.42 21.31 -5.61
CA PHE A 148 -1.55 21.20 -4.66
C PHE A 148 -1.24 21.79 -3.28
N LYS A 149 -0.10 22.48 -3.11
CA LYS A 149 0.27 23.16 -1.87
C LYS A 149 0.37 24.66 -2.15
N HIS A 150 -0.43 25.45 -1.44
CA HIS A 150 -0.38 26.89 -1.53
C HIS A 150 0.57 27.44 -0.48
N ASP A 151 1.63 28.11 -0.91
CA ASP A 151 2.52 28.88 -0.04
C ASP A 151 2.43 30.36 -0.47
N ILE A 152 2.48 31.29 0.50
CA ILE A 152 2.48 32.74 0.26
C ILE A 152 3.89 33.23 0.54
N GLU A 153 4.55 33.78 -0.47
CA GLU A 153 5.88 34.36 -0.35
C GLU A 153 5.78 35.88 -0.52
N VAL A 154 6.39 36.64 0.39
CA VAL A 154 6.42 38.10 0.36
C VAL A 154 7.87 38.53 0.13
N PHE A 155 8.11 39.26 -0.95
CA PHE A 155 9.42 39.82 -1.27
C PHE A 155 9.33 41.34 -1.35
N ALA A 156 10.36 42.04 -0.87
CA ALA A 156 10.50 43.47 -1.10
C ALA A 156 10.87 43.69 -2.58
N PHE A 157 10.12 44.55 -3.25
CA PHE A 157 10.40 44.95 -4.62
C PHE A 157 11.46 46.05 -4.57
N ASP A 158 12.74 45.71 -4.78
CA ASP A 158 13.78 46.71 -5.05
C ASP A 158 13.72 47.05 -6.54
N GLU A 159 13.50 48.34 -6.85
CA GLU A 159 13.50 48.90 -8.22
C GLU A 159 14.88 48.87 -8.89
#